data_AF-A0AAE1HSY0-F1
#
_entry.id   AF-A0AAE1HSY0-F1
#
_cell.length_a   1.000
_cell.length_b   1.000
_cell.length_c   1.000
_cell.angle_alpha   90.00
_cell.angle_beta   90.00
_cell.angle_gamma   90.00
#
_symmetry.space_group_name_H-M   'P 1'
#
loop_
_entity.id
_entity.type
_entity.pdbx_description
1 polymer ?
#
loop_
_entity_poly.entity_id
_entity_poly.type
_entity_poly.pdbx_seq_one_letter_code
_entity_poly.pdbx_strand_id
1 'polypeptide(L)'
;MLASYYVLAVRNPWSKSTYMMFWCDTQERGQVMACINLLGLNNELHGSHLQLKLRLLEMGVQAALSDLRESASSSGTSGAGGLSSSSPPHASAADNAAQLLRWVYDLVVLDPNPDCSKKVSTKLLDGVLGLLDALLVFHEGPQEEWTEMAKLSFGVLLSCAAGPQLELCAMATAKLHALVQTRRQAAPEESAYLLYVLDGVAQDAIKAENQEHYSFLMPVVKALVEKLSVPLCVPQYCLDLPSTASGPVFFEEFQSYIHGEQWRQFVAHQVRTLSGHKDLALLCHTSGTWDPFHRTTL
;
A
#
# COMPACT_ATOMS: atom_id res chain seq x y z
N MET A 1 -20.95 -23.74 16.18
CA MET A 1 -21.61 -23.95 14.86
C MET A 1 -20.78 -23.37 13.71
N LEU A 2 -20.26 -22.14 13.80
CA LEU A 2 -19.38 -21.53 12.77
C LEU A 2 -18.04 -22.27 12.53
N ALA A 3 -17.40 -22.82 13.59
CA ALA A 3 -16.15 -23.58 13.45
C ALA A 3 -16.34 -24.93 12.71
N SER A 4 -17.52 -25.54 12.79
CA SER A 4 -17.82 -26.82 12.13
C SER A 4 -17.99 -26.70 10.63
N TYR A 5 -18.32 -25.51 10.11
CA TYR A 5 -18.45 -25.26 8.68
C TYR A 5 -17.10 -25.00 7.98
N TYR A 6 -16.10 -24.48 8.70
CA TYR A 6 -14.77 -24.24 8.13
C TYR A 6 -13.99 -25.54 7.85
N VAL A 7 -14.19 -26.58 8.69
CA VAL A 7 -13.61 -27.91 8.46
C VAL A 7 -14.20 -28.58 7.20
N LEU A 8 -15.43 -28.21 6.80
CA LEU A 8 -16.04 -28.64 5.54
C LEU A 8 -15.53 -27.85 4.31
N ALA A 9 -15.03 -26.63 4.48
CA ALA A 9 -14.49 -25.80 3.40
C ALA A 9 -13.17 -26.33 2.81
N VAL A 10 -12.36 -27.03 3.61
CA VAL A 10 -11.12 -27.67 3.16
C VAL A 10 -11.38 -28.95 2.34
N ARG A 11 -12.62 -29.49 2.38
CA ARG A 11 -12.96 -30.79 1.80
C ARG A 11 -13.83 -30.76 0.54
N ASN A 12 -14.37 -29.60 0.14
CA ASN A 12 -15.18 -29.49 -1.06
C ASN A 12 -14.90 -28.18 -1.81
N PRO A 13 -14.58 -28.22 -3.12
CA PRO A 13 -14.53 -27.02 -3.93
C PRO A 13 -15.98 -26.52 -4.16
N TRP A 14 -16.41 -25.57 -3.34
CA TRP A 14 -17.73 -24.95 -3.49
C TRP A 14 -17.84 -24.23 -4.83
N SER A 15 -19.04 -24.24 -5.43
CA SER A 15 -19.30 -23.51 -6.67
C SER A 15 -19.21 -22.00 -6.46
N LYS A 16 -18.80 -21.27 -7.50
CA LYS A 16 -18.58 -19.81 -7.53
C LYS A 16 -19.73 -19.01 -6.87
N SER A 17 -20.97 -19.44 -7.03
CA SER A 17 -22.16 -18.79 -6.46
C SER A 17 -22.27 -18.88 -4.93
N THR A 18 -21.71 -19.92 -4.31
CA THR A 18 -21.78 -20.07 -2.84
C THR A 18 -20.77 -19.17 -2.15
N TYR A 19 -19.59 -18.96 -2.75
CA TYR A 19 -18.63 -17.97 -2.28
C TYR A 19 -19.19 -16.55 -2.38
N MET A 20 -19.85 -16.19 -3.49
CA MET A 20 -20.47 -14.88 -3.69
C MET A 20 -21.57 -14.56 -2.68
N MET A 21 -22.41 -15.53 -2.31
CA MET A 21 -23.52 -15.30 -1.39
C MET A 21 -23.05 -15.06 0.05
N PHE A 22 -21.96 -15.73 0.48
CA PHE A 22 -21.30 -15.50 1.77
C PHE A 22 -20.39 -14.25 1.79
N TRP A 23 -20.09 -13.73 0.61
CA TRP A 23 -19.31 -12.50 0.40
C TRP A 23 -20.21 -11.30 0.11
N CYS A 24 -21.46 -11.24 0.59
CA CYS A 24 -22.34 -10.10 0.26
C CYS A 24 -22.48 -9.06 1.38
N ASP A 25 -22.18 -9.42 2.63
CA ASP A 25 -22.31 -8.52 3.78
C ASP A 25 -20.96 -8.17 4.43
N THR A 26 -20.64 -6.88 4.45
CA THR A 26 -19.45 -6.31 5.10
C THR A 26 -19.38 -6.66 6.59
N GLN A 27 -20.53 -6.73 7.27
CA GLN A 27 -20.62 -7.07 8.68
C GLN A 27 -20.21 -8.52 8.94
N GLU A 28 -20.71 -9.46 8.15
CA GLU A 28 -20.37 -10.90 8.28
C GLU A 28 -18.89 -11.15 8.00
N ARG A 29 -18.32 -10.50 6.98
CA ARG A 29 -16.89 -10.61 6.67
C ARG A 29 -16.02 -10.04 7.79
N GLY A 30 -16.41 -8.92 8.39
CA GLY A 30 -15.75 -8.36 9.57
C GLY A 30 -15.79 -9.33 10.76
N GLN A 31 -16.92 -10.01 10.98
CA GLN A 31 -17.04 -11.05 12.00
C GLN A 31 -16.12 -12.24 11.73
N VAL A 32 -15.98 -12.67 10.48
CA VAL A 32 -15.03 -13.74 10.11
C VAL A 32 -13.59 -13.36 10.48
N MET A 33 -13.16 -12.13 10.15
CA MET A 33 -11.81 -11.64 10.51
C MET A 33 -11.60 -11.60 12.03
N ALA A 34 -12.62 -11.18 12.78
CA ALA A 34 -12.58 -11.19 14.25
C ALA A 34 -12.54 -12.62 14.82
N CYS A 35 -13.32 -13.55 14.25
CA CYS A 35 -13.30 -14.95 14.65
C CYS A 35 -11.94 -15.60 14.42
N ILE A 36 -11.21 -15.25 13.34
CA ILE A 36 -9.86 -15.75 13.09
C ILE A 36 -8.89 -15.30 14.17
N ASN A 37 -8.96 -14.04 14.60
CA ASN A 37 -8.19 -13.56 15.76
C ASN A 37 -8.53 -14.36 17.02
N LEU A 38 -9.82 -14.54 17.31
CA LEU A 38 -10.27 -15.29 18.47
C LEU A 38 -9.79 -16.75 18.43
N LEU A 39 -9.79 -17.38 17.26
CA LEU A 39 -9.25 -18.72 17.08
C LEU A 39 -7.75 -18.77 17.36
N GLY A 40 -6.99 -17.80 16.85
CA GLY A 40 -5.55 -17.69 17.09
C GLY A 40 -5.17 -17.38 18.54
N LEU A 41 -6.05 -16.73 19.30
CA LEU A 41 -5.84 -16.45 20.73
C LEU A 41 -6.16 -17.66 21.62
N ASN A 42 -7.14 -18.48 21.23
CA ASN A 42 -7.67 -19.54 22.10
C ASN A 42 -7.23 -20.96 21.70
N ASN A 43 -6.56 -21.14 20.56
CA ASN A 43 -6.22 -22.46 20.03
C ASN A 43 -4.82 -22.47 19.42
N GLU A 44 -4.22 -23.66 19.41
CA GLU A 44 -3.05 -23.95 18.60
C GLU A 44 -3.50 -24.30 17.17
N LEU A 45 -3.20 -23.42 16.22
CA LEU A 45 -3.59 -23.58 14.82
C LEU A 45 -2.46 -24.27 14.03
N HIS A 46 -2.83 -25.16 13.10
CA HIS A 46 -1.87 -25.79 12.18
C HIS A 46 -1.11 -24.80 11.28
N GLY A 47 -1.64 -23.59 11.08
CA GLY A 47 -1.00 -22.51 10.36
C GLY A 47 -1.28 -21.16 11.03
N SER A 48 -0.50 -20.14 10.70
CA SER A 48 -0.67 -18.83 11.34
C SER A 48 -2.06 -18.24 11.03
N HIS A 49 -2.72 -17.68 12.05
CA HIS A 49 -3.98 -16.95 11.86
C HIS A 49 -3.83 -15.78 10.86
N LEU A 50 -2.63 -15.18 10.76
CA LEU A 50 -2.31 -14.16 9.77
C LEU A 50 -2.27 -14.71 8.35
N GLN A 51 -1.74 -15.92 8.16
CA GLN A 51 -1.75 -16.59 6.86
C GLN A 51 -3.18 -16.93 6.42
N LEU A 52 -4.07 -17.28 7.37
CA LEU A 52 -5.49 -17.48 7.07
C LEU A 52 -6.14 -16.18 6.59
N LYS A 53 -5.90 -15.06 7.28
CA LYS A 53 -6.38 -13.73 6.84
C LYS A 53 -5.84 -13.35 5.46
N LEU A 54 -4.53 -13.54 5.23
CA LEU A 54 -3.89 -13.29 3.95
C LEU A 54 -4.59 -14.06 2.82
N ARG A 55 -4.85 -15.36 3.00
CA ARG A 55 -5.55 -16.16 1.98
C ARG A 55 -6.98 -15.68 1.71
N LEU A 56 -7.71 -15.28 2.74
CA LEU A 56 -9.06 -14.74 2.57
C LEU A 56 -9.05 -13.41 1.84
N LEU A 57 -8.09 -12.53 2.14
CA LEU A 57 -7.95 -11.25 1.44
C LEU A 57 -7.53 -11.45 -0.01
N GLU A 58 -6.61 -12.39 -0.30
CA GLU A 58 -6.25 -12.76 -1.67
C GLU A 58 -7.49 -13.21 -2.46
N MET A 59 -8.33 -14.06 -1.88
CA MET A 59 -9.57 -14.51 -2.53
C MET A 59 -10.57 -13.37 -2.71
N GLY A 60 -10.72 -12.52 -1.70
CA GLY A 60 -11.63 -11.38 -1.72
C GLY A 60 -11.30 -10.35 -2.78
N VAL A 61 -10.03 -9.98 -2.86
CA VAL A 61 -9.51 -9.04 -3.86
C VAL A 61 -9.70 -9.60 -5.28
N GLN A 62 -9.42 -10.88 -5.49
CA GLN A 62 -9.62 -11.53 -6.79
C GLN A 62 -11.10 -11.64 -7.19
N ALA A 63 -12.00 -11.87 -6.21
CA ALA A 63 -13.43 -11.84 -6.44
C ALA A 63 -13.92 -10.44 -6.83
N ALA A 64 -13.54 -9.41 -6.06
CA ALA A 64 -13.91 -8.03 -6.35
C ALA A 64 -13.39 -7.56 -7.73
N LEU A 65 -12.18 -7.95 -8.10
CA LEU A 65 -11.63 -7.71 -9.44
C LEU A 65 -12.47 -8.36 -10.56
N SER A 66 -12.94 -9.57 -10.32
CA SER A 66 -13.79 -10.29 -11.28
C SER A 66 -15.14 -9.59 -11.45
N ASP A 67 -15.74 -9.15 -10.35
CA ASP A 67 -17.03 -8.44 -10.34
C ASP A 67 -16.96 -7.09 -11.07
N LEU A 68 -15.86 -6.35 -10.88
CA LEU A 68 -15.61 -5.08 -11.59
C LEU A 68 -15.48 -5.29 -13.10
N ARG A 69 -14.78 -6.36 -13.53
CA ARG A 69 -14.63 -6.71 -14.96
C ARG A 69 -15.96 -7.13 -15.58
N GLU A 70 -16.76 -7.92 -14.87
CA GLU A 70 -18.08 -8.35 -15.34
C GLU A 70 -19.03 -7.15 -15.47
N SER A 71 -19.03 -6.25 -14.48
CA SER A 71 -19.80 -5.00 -14.51
C SER A 71 -19.44 -4.13 -15.72
N ALA A 72 -18.15 -3.94 -16.01
CA ALA A 72 -17.70 -3.18 -17.17
C ALA A 72 -18.10 -3.81 -18.52
N SER A 73 -18.10 -5.15 -18.60
CA SER A 73 -18.50 -5.87 -19.81
C SER A 73 -20.00 -5.78 -20.11
N SER A 74 -20.83 -5.77 -19.06
CA SER A 74 -22.29 -5.66 -19.19
C SER A 74 -22.76 -4.28 -19.67
N SER A 75 -21.98 -3.23 -19.42
CA SER A 75 -22.26 -1.86 -19.89
C SER A 75 -21.94 -1.60 -21.37
N GLY A 76 -21.28 -2.54 -22.07
CA GLY A 76 -20.88 -2.39 -23.48
C GLY A 76 -21.94 -2.77 -24.53
N THR A 77 -23.09 -3.31 -24.11
CA THR A 77 -24.12 -3.84 -25.01
C THR A 77 -25.54 -3.42 -24.62
N SER A 78 -25.84 -2.12 -24.61
CA SER A 78 -27.19 -1.60 -24.95
C SER A 78 -27.23 -0.07 -24.92
N GLY A 79 -27.53 0.52 -26.07
CA GLY A 79 -28.23 1.80 -26.08
C GLY A 79 -29.63 1.62 -25.48
N ALA A 80 -30.11 2.65 -24.80
CA ALA A 80 -31.38 2.78 -24.07
C ALA A 80 -31.41 2.25 -22.63
N GLY A 81 -31.14 3.18 -21.70
CA GLY A 81 -31.96 3.47 -20.53
C GLY A 81 -32.54 2.33 -19.68
N GLY A 82 -32.07 2.26 -18.44
CA GLY A 82 -32.96 2.30 -17.29
C GLY A 82 -33.21 1.00 -16.52
N LEU A 83 -32.60 0.94 -15.35
CA LEU A 83 -33.08 0.30 -14.11
C LEU A 83 -33.59 -1.15 -14.21
N SER A 84 -32.69 -2.11 -13.99
CA SER A 84 -33.01 -3.26 -13.12
C SER A 84 -31.75 -4.01 -12.68
N SER A 85 -31.18 -3.57 -11.56
CA SER A 85 -30.66 -4.53 -10.60
C SER A 85 -31.29 -4.19 -9.26
N SER A 86 -32.41 -4.87 -8.99
CA SER A 86 -32.93 -5.05 -7.65
C SER A 86 -31.95 -5.92 -6.86
N SER A 87 -30.75 -5.41 -6.61
CA SER A 87 -29.92 -5.89 -5.52
C SER A 87 -30.44 -5.20 -4.24
N PRO A 88 -30.38 -5.86 -3.07
CA PRO A 88 -30.74 -5.25 -1.79
C PRO A 88 -29.88 -3.98 -1.54
N PRO A 89 -30.02 -3.23 -0.44
CA PRO A 89 -29.22 -2.01 -0.17
C PRO A 89 -27.73 -2.31 0.12
N HIS A 90 -27.09 -3.13 -0.71
CA HIS A 90 -25.70 -3.57 -0.63
C HIS A 90 -24.76 -2.49 -1.17
N ALA A 91 -23.61 -2.43 -0.52
CA ALA A 91 -22.44 -1.64 -0.89
C ALA A 91 -22.12 -1.75 -2.39
N SER A 92 -21.80 -0.63 -3.05
CA SER A 92 -21.37 -0.62 -4.44
C SER A 92 -20.08 -1.44 -4.62
N ALA A 93 -19.74 -1.84 -5.86
CA ALA A 93 -18.48 -2.55 -6.13
C ALA A 93 -17.25 -1.75 -5.68
N ALA A 94 -17.33 -0.41 -5.74
CA ALA A 94 -16.30 0.50 -5.21
C ALA A 94 -16.24 0.45 -3.68
N ASP A 95 -17.39 0.47 -2.98
CA ASP A 95 -17.45 0.37 -1.52
C ASP A 95 -16.87 -0.96 -1.02
N ASN A 96 -17.16 -2.05 -1.73
CA ASN A 96 -16.62 -3.37 -1.46
C ASN A 96 -15.09 -3.38 -1.56
N ALA A 97 -14.54 -2.81 -2.64
CA ALA A 97 -13.10 -2.71 -2.85
C ALA A 97 -12.42 -1.79 -1.82
N ALA A 98 -13.05 -0.66 -1.48
CA ALA A 98 -12.57 0.23 -0.42
C ALA A 98 -12.48 -0.50 0.92
N GLN A 99 -13.50 -1.29 1.27
CA GLN A 99 -13.48 -2.07 2.51
C GLN A 99 -12.42 -3.17 2.50
N LEU A 100 -12.24 -3.86 1.38
CA LEU A 100 -11.16 -4.84 1.25
C LEU A 100 -9.79 -4.18 1.43
N LEU A 101 -9.59 -3.01 0.85
CA LEU A 101 -8.35 -2.25 1.00
C LEU A 101 -8.09 -1.85 2.46
N ARG A 102 -9.12 -1.48 3.23
CA ARG A 102 -8.99 -1.25 4.69
C ARG A 102 -8.49 -2.49 5.41
N TRP A 103 -9.06 -3.67 5.15
CA TRP A 103 -8.59 -4.90 5.79
C TRP A 103 -7.20 -5.33 5.33
N VAL A 104 -6.85 -5.08 4.07
CA VAL A 104 -5.48 -5.27 3.58
C VAL A 104 -4.53 -4.33 4.31
N TYR A 105 -4.89 -3.06 4.45
CA TYR A 105 -4.10 -2.08 5.19
C TYR A 105 -3.92 -2.50 6.67
N ASP A 106 -4.99 -2.93 7.33
CA ASP A 106 -4.95 -3.44 8.70
C ASP A 106 -3.98 -4.63 8.84
N LEU A 107 -4.04 -5.60 7.92
CA LEU A 107 -3.16 -6.76 7.96
C LEU A 107 -1.71 -6.43 7.61
N VAL A 108 -1.48 -5.64 6.55
CA VAL A 108 -0.13 -5.43 5.99
C VAL A 108 0.62 -4.37 6.78
N VAL A 109 -0.06 -3.27 7.13
CA VAL A 109 0.56 -2.06 7.67
C VAL A 109 0.40 -1.96 9.18
N LEU A 110 -0.81 -2.20 9.71
CA LEU A 110 -1.10 -1.99 11.14
C LEU A 110 -0.82 -3.20 12.02
N ASP A 111 -0.87 -4.42 11.47
CA ASP A 111 -0.64 -5.62 12.25
C ASP A 111 0.82 -5.64 12.78
N PRO A 112 1.01 -5.73 14.11
CA PRO A 112 2.31 -5.55 14.74
C PRO A 112 3.26 -6.74 14.54
N ASN A 113 2.80 -7.82 13.91
CA ASN A 113 3.64 -9.00 13.72
C ASN A 113 4.85 -8.66 12.82
N PRO A 114 6.09 -8.94 13.25
CA PRO A 114 7.30 -8.60 12.49
C PRO A 114 7.49 -9.47 11.23
N ASP A 115 6.82 -10.61 11.14
CA ASP A 115 6.95 -11.54 10.02
C ASP A 115 6.04 -11.13 8.84
N CYS A 116 6.55 -10.25 7.97
CA CYS A 116 5.85 -9.76 6.79
C CYS A 116 5.41 -10.87 5.82
N SER A 117 6.10 -12.02 5.79
CA SER A 117 5.77 -13.14 4.89
C SER A 117 4.40 -13.76 5.18
N LYS A 118 3.85 -13.51 6.38
CA LYS A 118 2.53 -13.98 6.80
C LYS A 118 1.41 -12.96 6.53
N LYS A 119 1.77 -11.73 6.18
CA LYS A 119 0.85 -10.58 6.09
C LYS A 119 0.58 -10.16 4.65
N VAL A 120 1.56 -10.34 3.76
CA VAL A 120 1.48 -9.94 2.36
C VAL A 120 2.13 -10.98 1.44
N SER A 121 1.62 -11.06 0.22
CA SER A 121 2.16 -11.90 -0.87
C SER A 121 2.13 -11.13 -2.18
N THR A 122 2.91 -11.56 -3.17
CA THR A 122 2.91 -10.97 -4.52
C THR A 122 1.52 -11.07 -5.14
N LYS A 123 0.81 -12.17 -4.92
CA LYS A 123 -0.59 -12.36 -5.35
C LYS A 123 -1.54 -11.36 -4.72
N LEU A 124 -1.41 -11.06 -3.43
CA LEU A 124 -2.24 -10.05 -2.77
C LEU A 124 -1.94 -8.66 -3.33
N LEU A 125 -0.65 -8.29 -3.41
CA LEU A 125 -0.25 -6.97 -3.90
C LEU A 125 -0.69 -6.75 -5.35
N ASP A 126 -0.45 -7.71 -6.24
CA ASP A 126 -0.90 -7.67 -7.64
C ASP A 126 -2.42 -7.46 -7.75
N GLY A 127 -3.20 -8.20 -6.95
CA GLY A 127 -4.64 -8.02 -6.88
C GLY A 127 -5.06 -6.63 -6.40
N VAL A 128 -4.38 -6.09 -5.39
CA VAL A 128 -4.62 -4.73 -4.90
C VAL A 128 -4.33 -3.72 -6.01
N LEU A 129 -3.18 -3.81 -6.67
CA LEU A 129 -2.84 -2.93 -7.78
C LEU A 129 -3.89 -2.97 -8.89
N GLY A 130 -4.38 -4.17 -9.23
CA GLY A 130 -5.46 -4.34 -10.18
C GLY A 130 -6.76 -3.64 -9.75
N LEU A 131 -7.13 -3.68 -8.47
CA LEU A 131 -8.32 -2.98 -7.96
C LEU A 131 -8.16 -1.47 -8.11
N LEU A 132 -6.99 -0.94 -7.76
CA LEU A 132 -6.71 0.50 -7.85
C LEU A 132 -6.79 1.00 -9.28
N ASP A 133 -6.29 0.21 -10.23
CA ASP A 133 -6.34 0.53 -11.65
C ASP A 133 -7.75 0.41 -12.22
N ALA A 134 -8.51 -0.64 -11.85
CA ALA A 134 -9.89 -0.82 -12.28
C ALA A 134 -10.83 0.29 -11.78
N LEU A 135 -10.57 0.82 -10.59
CA LEU A 135 -11.35 1.89 -9.97
C LEU A 135 -10.81 3.29 -10.27
N LEU A 136 -9.71 3.40 -11.04
CA LEU A 136 -9.09 4.67 -11.39
C LEU A 136 -8.73 5.52 -10.16
N VAL A 137 -8.35 4.89 -9.04
CA VAL A 137 -8.12 5.55 -7.72
C VAL A 137 -7.11 6.70 -7.80
N PHE A 138 -6.15 6.57 -8.71
CA PHE A 138 -5.06 7.52 -8.89
C PHE A 138 -5.21 8.40 -10.14
N HIS A 139 -6.38 8.39 -10.79
CA HIS A 139 -6.63 9.27 -11.92
C HIS A 139 -6.75 10.72 -11.45
N GLU A 140 -6.26 11.67 -12.26
CA GLU A 140 -6.23 13.08 -11.87
C GLU A 140 -7.56 13.77 -12.18
N GLY A 141 -8.18 14.37 -11.15
CA GLY A 141 -9.31 15.29 -11.26
C GLY A 141 -8.97 16.65 -10.63
N PRO A 142 -9.68 17.74 -11.00
CA PRO A 142 -9.40 19.06 -10.45
C PRO A 142 -9.68 19.10 -8.93
N GLN A 143 -8.67 19.53 -8.15
CA GLN A 143 -8.76 19.80 -6.70
C GLN A 143 -9.21 18.63 -5.80
N GLU A 144 -8.89 17.39 -6.17
CA GLU A 144 -9.25 16.26 -5.31
C GLU A 144 -8.17 16.03 -4.23
N GLU A 145 -8.55 16.19 -2.96
CA GLU A 145 -7.79 15.63 -1.83
C GLU A 145 -7.62 14.13 -2.05
N TRP A 146 -6.49 13.52 -1.67
CA TRP A 146 -6.35 12.09 -1.99
C TRP A 146 -7.38 11.32 -1.19
N THR A 147 -8.11 10.49 -1.92
CA THR A 147 -9.13 9.62 -1.36
C THR A 147 -8.52 8.72 -0.28
N GLU A 148 -9.34 8.30 0.68
CA GLU A 148 -8.94 7.33 1.69
C GLU A 148 -8.29 6.09 1.04
N MET A 149 -8.84 5.62 -0.08
CA MET A 149 -8.26 4.52 -0.85
C MET A 149 -6.85 4.82 -1.34
N ALA A 150 -6.59 6.01 -1.87
CA ALA A 150 -5.23 6.39 -2.28
C ALA A 150 -4.26 6.40 -1.07
N LYS A 151 -4.68 6.95 0.08
CA LYS A 151 -3.88 6.98 1.32
C LYS A 151 -3.54 5.57 1.82
N LEU A 152 -4.54 4.69 1.92
CA LEU A 152 -4.35 3.29 2.33
C LEU A 152 -3.45 2.54 1.35
N SER A 153 -3.62 2.80 0.05
CA SER A 153 -2.78 2.19 -1.01
C SER A 153 -1.32 2.59 -0.88
N PHE A 154 -1.03 3.87 -0.61
CA PHE A 154 0.34 4.30 -0.36
C PHE A 154 0.93 3.64 0.87
N GLY A 155 0.17 3.49 1.95
CA GLY A 155 0.66 2.76 3.10
C GLY A 155 0.99 1.29 2.81
N VAL A 156 0.15 0.59 2.05
CA VAL A 156 0.44 -0.79 1.60
C VAL A 156 1.69 -0.83 0.72
N LEU A 157 1.80 0.07 -0.26
CA LEU A 157 2.97 0.17 -1.14
C LEU A 157 4.26 0.46 -0.37
N LEU A 158 4.24 1.44 0.54
CA LEU A 158 5.39 1.80 1.36
C LEU A 158 5.79 0.65 2.30
N SER A 159 4.82 -0.05 2.88
CA SER A 159 5.10 -1.23 3.72
C SER A 159 5.75 -2.36 2.91
N CYS A 160 5.33 -2.59 1.66
CA CYS A 160 5.96 -3.55 0.76
C CYS A 160 7.36 -3.08 0.33
N ALA A 161 7.52 -1.79 0.03
CA ALA A 161 8.80 -1.18 -0.33
C ALA A 161 9.82 -1.24 0.81
N ALA A 162 9.38 -1.14 2.07
CA ALA A 162 10.22 -1.25 3.26
C ALA A 162 10.46 -2.70 3.71
N GLY A 163 9.66 -3.65 3.24
CA GLY A 163 9.71 -5.04 3.65
C GLY A 163 10.96 -5.77 3.16
N PRO A 164 11.35 -6.87 3.82
CA PRO A 164 12.55 -7.65 3.46
C PRO A 164 12.37 -8.51 2.21
N GLN A 165 11.14 -8.67 1.70
CA GLN A 165 10.85 -9.44 0.49
C GLN A 165 11.12 -8.61 -0.77
N LEU A 166 12.25 -8.85 -1.43
CA LEU A 166 12.71 -8.07 -2.59
C LEU A 166 11.72 -8.06 -3.77
N GLU A 167 10.99 -9.16 -4.03
CA GLU A 167 9.96 -9.18 -5.07
C GLU A 167 8.83 -8.18 -4.79
N LEU A 168 8.37 -8.11 -3.54
CA LEU A 168 7.35 -7.14 -3.12
C LEU A 168 7.88 -5.71 -3.14
N CYS A 169 9.14 -5.53 -2.75
CA CYS A 169 9.81 -4.24 -2.85
C CYS A 169 9.83 -3.75 -4.30
N ALA A 170 10.31 -4.57 -5.23
CA ALA A 170 10.38 -4.24 -6.65
C ALA A 170 9.01 -3.89 -7.26
N MET A 171 7.97 -4.67 -6.95
CA MET A 171 6.60 -4.38 -7.40
C MET A 171 6.10 -3.03 -6.87
N ALA A 172 6.32 -2.78 -5.58
CA ALA A 172 5.84 -1.58 -4.92
C ALA A 172 6.58 -0.33 -5.39
N THR A 173 7.92 -0.37 -5.47
CA THR A 173 8.72 0.77 -5.94
C THR A 173 8.48 1.05 -7.42
N ALA A 174 8.26 0.03 -8.26
CA ALA A 174 7.85 0.22 -9.64
C ALA A 174 6.51 0.97 -9.75
N LYS A 175 5.50 0.57 -8.95
CA LYS A 175 4.21 1.27 -8.93
C LYS A 175 4.35 2.69 -8.40
N LEU A 176 5.08 2.89 -7.30
CA LEU A 176 5.32 4.22 -6.72
C LEU A 176 6.02 5.13 -7.74
N HIS A 177 7.07 4.65 -8.41
CA HIS A 177 7.76 5.41 -9.44
C HIS A 177 6.81 5.80 -10.58
N ALA A 178 6.00 4.85 -11.07
CA ALA A 178 5.01 5.13 -12.11
C ALA A 178 4.00 6.21 -11.67
N LEU A 179 3.48 6.14 -10.44
CA LEU A 179 2.54 7.13 -9.90
C LEU A 179 3.18 8.52 -9.75
N VAL A 180 4.41 8.60 -9.26
CA VAL A 180 5.13 9.87 -9.11
C VAL A 180 5.34 10.55 -10.47
N GLN A 181 5.64 9.76 -11.50
CA GLN A 181 5.87 10.25 -12.87
C GLN A 181 4.60 10.64 -13.61
N THR A 182 3.51 9.88 -13.45
CA THR A 182 2.28 10.09 -14.23
C THR A 182 1.38 11.15 -13.63
N ARG A 183 1.35 11.30 -12.30
CA ARG A 183 0.48 12.26 -11.61
C ARG A 183 1.14 13.64 -11.48
N ARG A 184 0.93 14.52 -12.46
CA ARG A 184 1.53 15.87 -12.50
C ARG A 184 0.91 16.84 -11.50
N GLN A 185 -0.35 16.65 -11.14
CA GLN A 185 -1.12 17.52 -10.24
C GLN A 185 -1.19 16.96 -8.81
N ALA A 186 -0.39 15.94 -8.48
CA ALA A 186 -0.29 15.43 -7.12
C ALA A 186 0.12 16.55 -6.14
N ALA A 187 -0.53 16.57 -4.97
CA ALA A 187 -0.25 17.54 -3.93
C ALA A 187 1.24 17.45 -3.49
N PRO A 188 1.96 18.57 -3.32
CA PRO A 188 3.35 18.54 -2.87
C PRO A 188 3.55 17.81 -1.54
N GLU A 189 2.58 17.87 -0.64
CA GLU A 189 2.52 17.16 0.63
C GLU A 189 2.59 15.64 0.43
N GLU A 190 2.02 15.14 -0.67
CA GLU A 190 2.09 13.73 -1.10
C GLU A 190 3.50 13.28 -1.33
N SER A 191 4.14 14.02 -2.22
CA SER A 191 5.45 13.66 -2.70
C SER A 191 6.44 13.83 -1.55
N ALA A 192 6.26 14.84 -0.69
CA ALA A 192 7.06 15.05 0.50
C ALA A 192 6.91 13.89 1.50
N TYR A 193 5.68 13.41 1.75
CA TYR A 193 5.45 12.25 2.61
C TYR A 193 6.14 10.99 2.07
N LEU A 194 5.97 10.69 0.77
CA LEU A 194 6.64 9.55 0.14
C LEU A 194 8.17 9.65 0.24
N LEU A 195 8.73 10.84 0.00
CA LEU A 195 10.16 11.08 0.10
C LEU A 195 10.67 10.88 1.53
N TYR A 196 9.93 11.40 2.52
CA TYR A 196 10.28 11.24 3.93
C TYR A 196 10.36 9.77 4.35
N VAL A 197 9.37 8.95 3.97
CA VAL A 197 9.37 7.52 4.31
C VAL A 197 10.47 6.78 3.55
N LEU A 198 10.59 6.99 2.25
CA LEU A 198 11.58 6.28 1.42
C LEU A 198 13.02 6.68 1.75
N ASP A 199 13.27 7.89 2.24
CA ASP A 199 14.56 8.28 2.80
C ASP A 199 14.95 7.38 3.99
N GLY A 200 14.03 7.18 4.93
CA GLY A 200 14.25 6.28 6.06
C GLY A 200 14.53 4.84 5.63
N VAL A 201 13.74 4.33 4.66
CA VAL A 201 13.94 2.98 4.10
C VAL A 201 15.28 2.86 3.39
N ALA A 202 15.68 3.86 2.60
CA ALA A 202 16.96 3.87 1.89
C ALA A 202 18.13 3.89 2.87
N GLN A 203 18.07 4.71 3.91
CA GLN A 203 19.09 4.73 4.96
C GLN A 203 19.20 3.37 5.67
N ASP A 204 18.09 2.72 5.96
CA ASP A 204 18.09 1.40 6.61
C ASP A 204 18.63 0.30 5.67
N ALA A 205 18.31 0.36 4.38
CA ALA A 205 18.88 -0.55 3.37
C ALA A 205 20.40 -0.39 3.26
N ILE A 206 20.92 0.84 3.28
CA ILE A 206 22.37 1.11 3.25
C ILE A 206 23.05 0.58 4.52
N LYS A 207 22.46 0.84 5.70
CA LYS A 207 22.98 0.32 6.99
C LYS A 207 23.01 -1.20 7.04
N ALA A 208 22.03 -1.85 6.42
CA ALA A 208 21.96 -3.31 6.30
C ALA A 208 22.84 -3.88 5.16
N GLU A 209 23.62 -3.04 4.47
CA GLU A 209 24.43 -3.39 3.30
C GLU A 209 23.61 -4.07 2.17
N ASN A 210 22.31 -3.78 2.09
CA ASN A 210 21.40 -4.39 1.12
C ASN A 210 21.31 -3.53 -0.15
N GLN A 211 22.32 -3.68 -1.01
CA GLN A 211 22.46 -2.93 -2.26
C GLN A 211 21.30 -3.15 -3.25
N GLU A 212 20.76 -4.36 -3.30
CA GLU A 212 19.64 -4.69 -4.19
C GLU A 212 18.38 -3.93 -3.77
N HIS A 213 18.04 -3.96 -2.48
CA HIS A 213 16.91 -3.21 -1.92
C HIS A 213 17.09 -1.70 -2.14
N TYR A 214 18.27 -1.17 -1.83
CA TYR A 214 18.60 0.24 -2.10
C TYR A 214 18.35 0.61 -3.57
N SER A 215 18.83 -0.21 -4.51
CA SER A 215 18.69 0.05 -5.95
C SER A 215 17.23 0.12 -6.43
N PHE A 216 16.32 -0.65 -5.83
CA PHE A 216 14.89 -0.58 -6.15
C PHE A 216 14.23 0.73 -5.71
N LEU A 217 14.73 1.38 -4.65
CA LEU A 217 14.17 2.62 -4.12
C LEU A 217 14.57 3.84 -4.97
N MET A 218 15.78 3.82 -5.53
CA MET A 218 16.41 4.99 -6.15
C MET A 218 15.63 5.63 -7.30
N PRO A 219 14.97 4.89 -8.21
CA PRO A 219 14.12 5.50 -9.23
C PRO A 219 13.01 6.37 -8.62
N VAL A 220 12.40 5.92 -7.52
CA VAL A 220 11.34 6.65 -6.83
C VAL A 220 11.90 7.89 -6.13
N VAL A 221 12.99 7.72 -5.36
CA VAL A 221 13.64 8.81 -4.62
C VAL A 221 14.08 9.91 -5.58
N LYS A 222 14.74 9.54 -6.68
CA LYS A 222 15.14 10.47 -7.74
C LYS A 222 13.96 11.26 -8.28
N ALA A 223 12.88 10.57 -8.69
CA ALA A 223 11.71 11.21 -9.26
C ALA A 223 11.03 12.17 -8.25
N LEU A 224 11.00 11.81 -6.97
CA LEU A 224 10.48 12.66 -5.90
C LEU A 224 11.34 13.90 -5.67
N VAL A 225 12.66 13.76 -5.65
CA VAL A 225 13.60 14.89 -5.54
C VAL A 225 13.42 15.88 -6.69
N GLU A 226 13.29 15.37 -7.92
CA GLU A 226 13.02 16.19 -9.11
C GLU A 226 11.66 16.92 -8.99
N LYS A 227 10.62 16.19 -8.61
CA LYS A 227 9.25 16.71 -8.47
C LYS A 227 9.12 17.76 -7.37
N LEU A 228 9.82 17.57 -6.26
CA LEU A 228 9.81 18.47 -5.11
C LEU A 228 10.85 19.60 -5.22
N SER A 229 11.66 19.63 -6.29
CA SER A 229 12.74 20.60 -6.46
C SER A 229 12.27 22.05 -6.29
N VAL A 230 11.15 22.41 -6.93
CA VAL A 230 10.56 23.75 -6.82
C VAL A 230 9.78 23.93 -5.50
N PRO A 231 8.84 23.05 -5.10
CA PRO A 231 8.07 23.22 -3.85
C PRO A 231 8.91 23.32 -2.58
N LEU A 232 10.03 22.59 -2.50
CA LEU A 232 10.90 22.57 -1.33
C LEU A 232 12.17 23.40 -1.51
N CYS A 233 12.32 24.14 -2.62
CA CYS A 233 13.53 24.88 -2.95
C CYS A 233 14.81 24.03 -2.80
N VAL A 234 14.81 22.78 -3.29
CA VAL A 234 15.91 21.82 -3.10
C VAL A 234 17.28 22.41 -3.41
N PRO A 235 17.50 23.17 -4.51
CA PRO A 235 18.81 23.74 -4.80
C PRO A 235 19.34 24.74 -3.75
N GLN A 236 18.48 25.28 -2.88
CA GLN A 236 18.89 26.20 -1.81
C GLN A 236 19.36 25.47 -0.55
N TYR A 237 18.78 24.30 -0.26
CA TYR A 237 19.05 23.53 0.96
C TYR A 237 20.02 22.37 0.74
N CYS A 238 20.09 21.85 -0.49
CA CYS A 238 20.88 20.68 -0.87
C CYS A 238 21.88 21.08 -1.99
N LEU A 239 22.85 21.92 -1.64
CA LEU A 239 23.81 22.49 -2.60
C LEU A 239 24.71 21.43 -3.26
N ASP A 240 25.10 20.41 -2.50
CA ASP A 240 25.98 19.32 -2.96
C ASP A 240 25.20 18.09 -3.43
N LEU A 241 23.89 18.23 -3.70
CA LEU A 241 23.06 17.14 -4.19
C LEU A 241 23.61 16.64 -5.54
N PRO A 242 23.84 15.32 -5.70
CA PRO A 242 24.22 14.73 -6.97
C PRO A 242 23.23 15.06 -8.07
N SER A 243 23.73 15.31 -9.28
CA SER A 243 22.87 15.67 -10.41
C SER A 243 21.94 14.52 -10.77
N THR A 244 20.62 14.76 -10.69
CA THR A 244 19.62 13.77 -11.09
C THR A 244 19.66 13.51 -12.61
N ALA A 245 20.28 14.39 -13.40
CA ALA A 245 20.48 14.17 -14.84
C ALA A 245 21.58 13.13 -15.16
N SER A 246 22.41 12.73 -14.19
CA SER A 246 23.56 11.82 -14.39
C SER A 246 23.19 10.34 -14.58
N GLY A 247 21.91 10.04 -14.84
CA GLY A 247 21.44 8.67 -15.06
C GLY A 247 21.72 7.75 -13.86
N PRO A 248 22.32 6.56 -14.04
CA PRO A 248 22.56 5.61 -12.95
C PRO A 248 23.66 6.06 -11.98
N VAL A 249 24.56 6.96 -12.39
CA VAL A 249 25.63 7.50 -11.53
C VAL A 249 25.06 8.24 -10.31
N PHE A 250 23.87 8.84 -10.46
CA PHE A 250 23.14 9.46 -9.37
C PHE A 250 22.98 8.49 -8.17
N PHE A 251 22.78 7.20 -8.41
CA PHE A 251 22.44 6.25 -7.34
C PHE A 251 23.64 5.99 -6.42
N GLU A 252 24.84 5.92 -7.00
CA GLU A 252 26.10 5.71 -6.28
C GLU A 252 26.50 6.96 -5.50
N GLU A 253 26.44 8.12 -6.15
CA GLU A 253 26.78 9.41 -5.51
C GLU A 253 25.78 9.74 -4.38
N PHE A 254 24.48 9.48 -4.62
CA PHE A 254 23.44 9.75 -3.63
C PHE A 254 23.58 8.86 -2.38
N GLN A 255 24.09 7.63 -2.52
CA GLN A 255 24.31 6.72 -1.39
C GLN A 255 25.28 7.30 -0.36
N SER A 256 26.30 8.02 -0.83
CA SER A 256 27.24 8.72 0.04
C SER A 256 26.63 10.03 0.57
N TYR A 257 25.90 10.75 -0.29
CA TYR A 257 25.29 12.04 0.03
C TYR A 257 24.18 11.97 1.09
N ILE A 258 23.36 10.91 1.09
CA ILE A 258 22.20 10.76 1.98
C ILE A 258 22.56 10.79 3.48
N HIS A 259 23.80 10.49 3.83
CA HIS A 259 24.31 10.57 5.20
C HIS A 259 24.80 11.98 5.59
N GLY A 260 24.96 12.85 4.60
CA GLY A 260 25.43 14.23 4.77
C GLY A 260 24.49 15.06 5.63
N GLU A 261 25.06 16.06 6.30
CA GLU A 261 24.29 16.95 7.18
C GLU A 261 23.25 17.77 6.41
N GLN A 262 23.58 18.26 5.21
CA GLN A 262 22.66 19.00 4.35
C GLN A 262 21.38 18.20 4.08
N TRP A 263 21.51 16.96 3.63
CA TRP A 263 20.37 16.10 3.32
C TRP A 263 19.53 15.80 4.57
N ARG A 264 20.17 15.41 5.67
CA ARG A 264 19.46 15.10 6.92
C ARG A 264 18.69 16.31 7.47
N GLN A 265 19.28 17.52 7.43
CA GLN A 265 18.60 18.74 7.84
C GLN A 265 17.43 19.06 6.90
N PHE A 266 17.64 18.96 5.59
CA PHE A 266 16.59 19.15 4.59
C PHE A 266 15.40 18.22 4.81
N VAL A 267 15.62 16.91 5.01
CA VAL A 267 14.54 15.94 5.28
C VAL A 267 13.84 16.27 6.59
N ALA A 268 14.60 16.53 7.66
CA ALA A 268 14.05 16.76 8.99
C ALA A 268 13.26 18.07 9.11
N HIS A 269 13.61 19.11 8.34
CA HIS A 269 13.04 20.46 8.51
C HIS A 269 12.14 20.88 7.35
N GLN A 270 12.48 20.53 6.11
CA GLN A 270 11.71 20.94 4.93
C GLN A 270 10.71 19.86 4.54
N VAL A 271 11.20 18.64 4.26
CA VAL A 271 10.35 17.53 3.80
C VAL A 271 9.32 17.15 4.88
N ARG A 272 9.75 16.98 6.13
CA ARG A 272 8.86 16.64 7.26
C ARG A 272 7.83 17.72 7.55
N THR A 273 8.15 19.00 7.34
CA THR A 273 7.20 20.09 7.57
C THR A 273 6.14 20.11 6.47
N LEU A 274 6.54 19.96 5.21
CA LEU A 274 5.62 19.93 4.08
C LEU A 274 4.74 18.68 4.07
N SER A 275 5.24 17.52 4.50
CA SER A 275 4.44 16.29 4.53
C SER A 275 3.21 16.35 5.44
N GLY A 276 3.12 17.37 6.32
CA GLY A 276 1.94 17.66 7.11
C GLY A 276 1.75 16.71 8.29
N HIS A 277 1.84 17.24 9.51
CA HIS A 277 1.78 16.46 10.76
C HIS A 277 0.46 15.68 10.98
N LYS A 278 -0.62 16.01 10.25
CA LYS A 278 -1.99 15.52 10.48
C LYS A 278 -2.34 14.22 9.74
N ASP A 279 -1.78 13.99 8.54
CA ASP A 279 -2.04 12.76 7.77
C ASP A 279 -1.14 11.60 8.19
N LEU A 280 -0.01 11.90 8.85
CA LEU A 280 0.86 10.92 9.49
C LEU A 280 0.11 10.07 10.54
N ALA A 281 -0.89 10.61 11.23
CA ALA A 281 -1.63 9.85 12.25
C ALA A 281 -2.43 8.66 11.69
N LEU A 282 -2.88 8.73 10.43
CA LEU A 282 -3.54 7.62 9.74
C LEU A 282 -2.54 6.58 9.20
N LEU A 283 -1.25 6.93 9.10
CA LEU A 283 -0.21 6.09 8.50
C LEU A 283 0.86 5.61 9.53
N CYS A 284 0.86 6.16 10.74
CA CYS A 284 1.84 5.92 11.81
C CYS A 284 1.31 5.08 12.98
N HIS A 285 0.27 4.25 12.79
CA HIS A 285 0.06 3.10 13.68
C HIS A 285 0.89 1.89 13.25
N THR A 286 2.09 2.11 12.73
CA THR A 286 3.15 1.11 12.86
C THR A 286 3.54 1.10 14.34
N SER A 287 3.14 0.05 15.04
CA SER A 287 3.40 -0.15 16.45
C SER A 287 4.87 0.14 16.82
N GLY A 288 5.12 1.29 17.44
CA GLY A 288 6.27 1.56 18.31
C GLY A 288 7.70 1.54 17.74
N THR A 289 7.93 1.38 16.43
CA THR A 289 9.30 1.17 15.92
C THR A 289 9.72 1.96 14.68
N TRP A 290 8.83 2.72 14.04
CA TRP A 290 9.16 3.50 12.84
C TRP A 290 9.10 5.00 13.09
N ASP A 291 9.99 5.50 13.95
CA ASP A 291 10.45 6.89 13.89
C ASP A 291 11.94 6.86 13.48
N PRO A 292 12.29 7.26 12.24
CA PRO A 292 13.67 7.19 11.75
C PRO A 292 14.64 8.10 12.54
N PHE A 293 14.14 9.00 13.39
CA PHE A 293 14.96 9.91 14.19
C PHE A 293 15.01 9.60 15.69
N HIS A 294 14.28 8.59 16.17
CA HIS A 294 14.24 8.24 17.61
C HIS A 294 15.08 7.01 18.00
N ARG A 295 16.07 6.62 17.19
CA ARG A 295 17.15 5.72 17.65
C ARG A 295 18.23 6.53 18.39
N THR A 296 17.91 6.99 19.59
CA THR A 296 18.93 7.41 20.57
C THR A 296 19.14 6.25 21.54
N THR A 297 20.34 5.66 21.48
CA THR A 297 21.05 4.94 22.55
C THR A 297 20.21 4.18 23.57
N LEU A 298 20.24 2.84 23.50
CA LEU A 298 20.62 1.95 24.60
C LEU A 298 21.13 0.62 24.01
#